data_AF-A0A1F6VHI0-F1
#
_entry.id   AF-A0A1F6VHI0-F1
#
_cell.length_a   1.000
_cell.length_b   1.000
_cell.length_c   1.000
_cell.angle_alpha   90.00
_cell.angle_beta   90.00
_cell.angle_gamma   90.00
#
_symmetry.space_group_name_H-M   'P 1'
#
loop_
_entity.id
_entity.type
_entity.pdbx_description
1 polymer ?
#
loop_
_entity_poly.entity_id
_entity_poly.type
_entity_poly.pdbx_seq_one_letter_code
_entity_poly.pdbx_strand_id
1 'polypeptide(L)'
;MVQKRVIPIRTAGAGREAELLAQGWTRQTTIGEPRLSEVVETYRSLGYDVEVIEHRSVGDACGVCFEAGAAQGAVYGDIYLRKKSDTPPSEDPLF
;
A
#
# COMPACT_ATOMS: atom_id res chain seq x y z
N MET A 1 -0.30 -25.20 -2.88
CA MET A 1 0.60 -24.54 -1.90
C MET A 1 0.82 -23.12 -2.39
N VAL A 2 0.09 -22.14 -1.85
CA VAL A 2 0.25 -20.72 -2.23
C VAL A 2 1.60 -20.26 -1.69
N GLN A 3 2.53 -19.93 -2.60
CA GLN A 3 3.81 -19.34 -2.24
C GLN A 3 3.53 -17.94 -1.71
N LYS A 4 3.57 -17.78 -0.39
CA LYS A 4 3.36 -16.51 0.31
C LYS A 4 4.52 -15.58 -0.02
N ARG A 5 4.44 -14.87 -1.15
CA ARG A 5 5.42 -13.87 -1.56
C ARG A 5 5.16 -12.61 -0.75
N VAL A 6 5.77 -12.53 0.43
CA VAL A 6 5.75 -11.33 1.27
C VAL A 6 6.39 -10.20 0.47
N ILE A 7 5.59 -9.21 0.10
CA ILE A 7 6.07 -8.05 -0.67
C ILE A 7 6.97 -7.21 0.24
N PRO A 8 8.12 -6.70 -0.25
CA PRO A 8 8.99 -5.87 0.56
C PRO A 8 8.29 -4.55 0.90
N ILE A 9 7.98 -4.36 2.18
CA ILE A 9 7.49 -3.10 2.74
C ILE A 9 8.71 -2.21 3.00
N ARG A 10 8.76 -1.00 2.43
CA ARG A 10 9.88 -0.08 2.62
C ARG A 10 9.64 0.78 3.85
N THR A 11 10.66 0.99 4.68
CA THR A 11 10.56 1.80 5.91
C THR A 11 10.10 3.24 5.61
N ALA A 12 9.12 3.74 6.38
CA ALA A 12 8.70 5.15 6.37
C ALA A 12 9.80 6.05 6.95
N GLY A 13 10.76 6.47 6.11
CA GLY A 13 11.57 7.64 6.41
C GLY A 13 10.71 8.92 6.35
N ALA A 14 10.98 9.91 7.20
CA ALA A 14 10.19 11.15 7.30
C ALA A 14 10.07 11.95 5.98
N GLY A 15 10.87 11.65 4.96
CA GLY A 15 10.78 12.25 3.63
C GLY A 15 10.10 11.38 2.57
N ARG A 16 9.92 10.08 2.79
CA ARG A 16 9.57 9.14 1.71
C ARG A 16 8.13 9.30 1.22
N GLU A 17 7.20 9.50 2.15
CA GLU A 17 5.81 9.83 1.81
C GLU A 17 5.77 11.12 0.98
N ALA A 18 6.45 12.18 1.44
CA ALA A 18 6.50 13.46 0.75
C ALA A 18 7.12 13.33 -0.65
N GLU A 19 8.17 12.53 -0.82
CA GLU A 19 8.78 12.24 -2.13
C GLU A 19 7.80 11.53 -3.07
N LEU A 20 7.05 10.53 -2.59
CA LEU A 20 6.06 9.83 -3.40
C LEU A 20 4.94 10.79 -3.83
N LEU A 21 4.39 11.56 -2.89
CA LEU A 21 3.37 12.57 -3.19
C LEU A 21 3.89 13.59 -4.22
N ALA A 22 5.13 14.06 -4.07
CA ALA A 22 5.76 14.99 -5.02
C ALA A 22 5.99 14.38 -6.42
N GLN A 23 6.21 13.07 -6.50
CA GLN A 23 6.33 12.32 -7.76
C GLN A 23 4.97 11.98 -8.40
N GLY A 24 3.87 12.45 -7.82
CA GLY A 24 2.51 12.21 -8.32
C GLY A 24 1.93 10.85 -7.91
N TRP A 25 2.45 10.22 -6.87
CA TRP A 25 1.83 9.06 -6.27
C TRP A 25 0.70 9.50 -5.34
N THR A 26 -0.32 8.68 -5.22
CA THR A 26 -1.46 8.94 -4.32
C THR A 26 -1.58 7.82 -3.31
N ARG A 27 -1.62 8.18 -2.02
CA ARG A 27 -1.93 7.23 -0.94
C ARG A 27 -3.37 6.77 -1.08
N GLN A 28 -3.58 5.46 -1.18
CA GLN A 28 -4.92 4.88 -1.31
C GLN A 28 -5.48 4.43 0.03
N THR A 29 -4.76 3.52 0.71
CA THR A 29 -5.23 2.91 1.94
C THR A 29 -4.07 2.38 2.76
N THR A 30 -4.33 2.20 4.05
CA THR A 30 -3.41 1.61 5.02
C THR A 30 -3.98 0.26 5.43
N ILE A 31 -3.27 -0.83 5.18
CA ILE A 31 -3.78 -2.18 5.44
C ILE A 31 -2.69 -3.13 5.91
N GLY A 32 -3.10 -4.13 6.70
CA GLY A 32 -2.21 -5.16 7.23
C GLY A 32 -2.12 -6.41 6.36
N GLU A 33 -1.07 -7.20 6.56
CA GLU A 33 -0.99 -8.56 5.99
C GLU A 33 -2.08 -9.50 6.56
N PRO A 34 -2.56 -10.49 5.78
CA PRO A 34 -2.13 -10.85 4.42
C PRO A 34 -2.75 -9.99 3.30
N ARG A 35 -3.80 -9.23 3.59
CA ARG A 35 -4.55 -8.44 2.59
C ARG A 35 -3.69 -7.43 1.85
N LEU A 36 -2.71 -6.83 2.53
CA LEU A 36 -1.73 -5.93 1.91
C LEU A 36 -1.10 -6.55 0.67
N SER A 37 -0.66 -7.80 0.76
CA SER A 37 -0.01 -8.49 -0.34
C SER A 37 -0.98 -8.73 -1.50
N GLU A 38 -2.20 -9.17 -1.21
CA GLU A 38 -3.25 -9.41 -2.21
C GLU A 38 -3.64 -8.15 -2.99
N VAL A 39 -3.80 -7.02 -2.28
CA VAL A 39 -4.18 -5.74 -2.88
C VAL A 39 -3.06 -5.20 -3.78
N VAL A 40 -1.79 -5.34 -3.36
CA VAL A 40 -0.63 -4.92 -4.16
C VAL A 40 -0.52 -5.72 -5.45
N GLU A 41 -0.68 -7.05 -5.37
CA GLU A 41 -0.67 -7.90 -6.55
C GLU A 41 -1.81 -7.56 -7.51
N THR A 42 -3.00 -7.28 -6.97
CA THR A 42 -4.17 -6.85 -7.75
C THR A 42 -3.88 -5.56 -8.52
N TYR A 43 -3.42 -4.50 -7.85
CA TYR A 43 -3.13 -3.23 -8.52
C TYR A 43 -1.99 -3.34 -9.54
N ARG A 44 -0.95 -4.13 -9.25
CA ARG A 44 0.11 -4.41 -10.23
C ARG A 44 -0.43 -5.12 -11.47
N SER A 45 -1.35 -6.07 -11.29
CA SER A 45 -2.01 -6.77 -12.41
C SER A 45 -2.91 -5.85 -13.24
N LEU A 46 -3.47 -4.81 -12.62
CA LEU A 46 -4.27 -3.79 -13.30
C LEU A 46 -3.42 -2.74 -14.04
N GLY A 47 -2.09 -2.85 -14.00
CA GLY A 47 -1.18 -1.92 -14.67
C GLY A 47 -0.83 -0.68 -13.85
N TYR A 48 -1.19 -0.64 -12.56
CA TYR A 48 -0.73 0.43 -11.67
C TYR A 48 0.68 0.14 -11.17
N ASP A 49 1.45 1.21 -10.99
CA ASP A 49 2.63 1.16 -10.16
C ASP A 49 2.20 1.20 -8.69
N VAL A 50 2.73 0.28 -7.90
CA VAL A 50 2.39 0.09 -6.48
C VAL A 50 3.65 0.14 -5.65
N GLU A 51 3.66 1.08 -4.70
CA GLU A 51 4.69 1.25 -3.69
C GLU A 51 4.07 1.09 -2.30
N VAL A 52 4.74 0.35 -1.44
CA VAL A 52 4.28 0.10 -0.07
C VAL A 52 5.29 0.68 0.90
N ILE A 53 4.81 1.56 1.76
CA ILE A 53 5.58 2.13 2.85
C ILE A 53 5.08 1.54 4.17
N GLU A 54 5.97 1.22 5.09
CA GLU A 54 5.62 0.78 6.44
C GLU A 54 4.82 1.87 7.16
N HIS A 55 3.61 1.54 7.63
CA HIS A 55 2.81 2.49 8.37
C HIS A 55 3.38 2.64 9.78
N ARG A 56 3.90 3.83 10.11
CA ARG A 56 4.30 4.16 11.47
C ARG A 56 3.15 4.88 12.16
N SER A 57 2.57 4.27 13.17
CA SER A 57 1.65 4.92 14.09
C SER A 57 2.40 6.04 14.83
N VAL A 58 2.18 7.29 14.41
CA VAL A 58 2.74 8.47 15.08
C VAL A 58 1.85 8.83 16.25
N GLY A 59 2.05 8.16 17.40
CA GLY A 59 1.76 8.62 18.77
C GLY A 59 0.44 9.34 19.10
N ASP A 60 -0.55 9.31 18.21
CA ASP A 60 -1.85 9.94 18.34
C ASP A 60 -2.89 8.86 18.64
N ALA A 61 -3.90 9.18 19.44
CA ALA A 61 -4.87 8.22 19.97
C ALA A 61 -5.62 7.39 18.90
N CYS A 62 -5.54 7.78 17.62
CA CYS A 62 -6.05 7.05 16.47
C CYS A 62 -5.17 5.85 16.01
N GLY A 63 -3.96 5.69 16.56
CA GLY A 63 -3.01 4.62 16.21
C GLY A 63 -3.21 3.27 16.92
N VAL A 64 -4.07 3.22 17.94
CA VAL A 64 -4.16 2.08 18.88
C VAL A 64 -4.50 0.76 18.18
N CYS A 65 -5.36 0.76 17.16
CA CYS A 65 -5.69 -0.45 16.38
C CYS A 65 -4.47 -1.00 15.62
N PHE A 66 -3.59 -0.11 15.15
CA PHE A 66 -2.38 -0.47 14.43
C PHE A 66 -1.26 -0.89 15.38
N GLU A 67 -1.11 -0.21 16.53
CA GLU A 67 -0.15 -0.56 17.56
C GLU A 67 -0.47 -1.91 18.22
N ALA A 68 -1.75 -2.15 18.54
CA ALA A 68 -2.20 -3.42 19.09
C ALA A 68 -1.99 -4.58 18.10
N GLY A 69 -2.18 -4.33 16.80
CA GLY A 69 -1.84 -5.30 15.76
C GLY A 69 -0.35 -5.54 15.63
N ALA A 70 0.46 -4.48 15.64
CA ALA A 70 1.93 -4.56 15.56
C ALA A 70 2.53 -5.32 16.75
N ALA A 71 2.02 -5.10 17.96
CA ALA A 71 2.39 -5.86 19.15
C ALA A 71 2.08 -7.36 19.04
N GLN A 72 1.10 -7.73 18.21
CA GLN A 72 0.71 -9.11 17.90
C GLN A 72 1.42 -9.67 16.65
N GLY A 73 2.37 -8.93 16.07
CA GLY A 73 3.12 -9.31 14.88
C GLY A 73 2.41 -9.01 13.56
N ALA A 74 1.33 -8.23 13.56
CA ALA A 74 0.70 -7.75 12.33
C ALA A 74 1.52 -6.60 11.73
N VAL A 75 1.79 -6.67 10.44
CA VAL A 75 2.54 -5.64 9.72
C VAL A 75 1.57 -4.80 8.88
N TYR A 76 1.62 -3.48 9.03
CA TYR A 76 0.76 -2.53 8.31
C TYR A 76 1.59 -1.73 7.31
N GLY A 77 1.04 -1.59 6.10
CA GLY A 77 1.63 -0.80 5.04
C GLY A 77 0.65 0.21 4.47
N ASP A 78 1.14 1.41 4.20
CA ASP A 78 0.49 2.42 3.38
C ASP A 78 0.74 2.10 1.89
N ILE A 79 -0.34 1.93 1.14
CA ILE A 79 -0.30 1.64 -0.29
C ILE A 79 -0.35 2.96 -1.07
N TYR A 80 0.66 3.18 -1.90
CA TYR A 80 0.74 4.28 -2.84
C TYR A 80 0.58 3.75 -4.25
N LEU A 81 -0.35 4.36 -4.99
CA LEU A 81 -0.58 4.04 -6.39
C LEU A 81 -0.17 5.17 -7.29
N ARG A 82 0.32 4.79 -8.47
CA ARG A 82 0.54 5.69 -9.58
C ARG A 82 0.05 5.02 -10.85
N LYS A 83 -0.72 5.75 -11.65
CA LYS A 83 -1.16 5.28 -12.96
C LYS A 83 0.06 5.22 -13.88
N LYS A 84 0.36 4.05 -14.45
CA LYS A 84 1.27 3.99 -15.59
C LYS A 84 0.57 4.68 -16.76
N SER A 85 1.24 5.63 -17.38
CA SER A 85 0.67 6.44 -18.48
C SER A 85 0.32 5.64 -19.75
N ASP A 86 0.28 4.30 -19.70
CA ASP A 86 0.13 3.42 -20.88
C ASP A 86 -1.00 2.39 -20.77
N THR A 87 -2.01 2.61 -19.92
CA THR A 87 -3.20 1.75 -19.96
C THR A 87 -4.46 2.62 -19.89
N PRO A 88 -5.22 2.75 -21.00
CA PRO A 88 -6.56 3.31 -20.91
C PRO A 88 -7.34 2.46 -19.91
N PRO A 89 -8.16 3.09 -19.04
CA PRO A 89 -9.07 2.31 -18.21
C PRO A 89 -9.85 1.41 -19.15
N SER A 90 -9.87 0.11 -18.90
CA SER A 90 -10.75 -0.79 -19.63
C SER A 90 -12.15 -0.22 -19.42
N GLU A 91 -12.69 0.43 -20.46
CA GLU A 91 -14.05 0.92 -20.51
C GLU A 91 -14.91 -0.35 -20.50
N ASP A 92 -15.34 -0.76 -19.30
CA ASP A 92 -16.28 -1.86 -19.11
C ASP A 92 -17.58 -1.44 -19.82
N PRO A 93 -17.91 -1.98 -21.01
CA PRO A 93 -19.15 -1.67 -21.69
C PRO A 93 -20.21 -2.61 -21.12
N LEU A 94 -20.64 -2.33 -19.89
CA LEU A 94 -21.82 -2.93 -19.27
C LEU A 94 -22.76 -1.82 -18.80
N PHE A 95 -23.19 -1.00 -19.77
CA PHE A 95 -24.44 -0.24 -19.74
C PHE A 95 -25.13 -0.40 -21.09
#